data_AF-A0A8C2EF76-F1
#
_entry.id   AF-A0A8C2EF76-F1
#
_cell.length_a   1.000
_cell.length_b   1.000
_cell.length_c   1.000
_cell.angle_alpha   90.00
_cell.angle_beta   90.00
_cell.angle_gamma   90.00
#
_symmetry.space_group_name_H-M   'P 1'
#
loop_
_entity.id
_entity.type
_entity.pdbx_description
1 polymer ?
#
loop_
_entity_poly.entity_id
_entity_poly.type
_entity_poly.pdbx_seq_one_letter_code
_entity_poly.pdbx_strand_id
1 'polypeptide(L)'
;MSALWVITYIKVICEKKTKYLVSIRIALFALFEKFINSMYVLQAFKDTGKAPVEAEVAIHRIRITLTSRNVKSLEKVCADLIRGAKEKSLKVKGPVRMPTKTLRITTRKTPCGEGSKTWDRFQMRIHKRLIDLHSPSEIVKQITSISIEPGVEVEVTIADA
;
A
#
# COMPACT_ATOMS: atom_id res chain seq x y z
N MET A 1 -26.32 38.42 -87.95
CA MET A 1 -26.30 37.26 -87.03
C MET A 1 -25.06 37.35 -86.17
N SER A 2 -25.06 38.20 -85.16
CA SER A 2 -23.89 38.40 -84.32
C SER A 2 -24.24 39.41 -83.23
N ALA A 3 -23.66 39.22 -82.04
CA ALA A 3 -23.59 40.19 -80.94
C ALA A 3 -24.77 40.34 -79.95
N LEU A 4 -25.82 39.50 -79.96
CA LEU A 4 -26.80 39.46 -78.85
C LEU A 4 -26.77 38.18 -78.01
N TRP A 5 -25.95 37.18 -78.38
CA TRP A 5 -25.88 35.90 -77.65
C TRP A 5 -24.70 35.77 -76.68
N VAL A 6 -23.85 36.79 -76.56
CA VAL A 6 -22.64 36.73 -75.70
C VAL A 6 -22.90 37.31 -74.29
N ILE A 7 -23.89 38.17 -74.10
CA ILE A 7 -24.06 38.90 -72.82
C ILE A 7 -24.98 38.14 -71.84
N THR A 8 -25.89 37.27 -72.30
CA THR A 8 -26.76 36.49 -71.41
C THR A 8 -26.10 35.26 -70.80
N TYR A 9 -24.98 34.77 -71.37
CA TYR A 9 -24.30 33.56 -70.88
C TYR A 9 -23.33 33.81 -69.71
N ILE A 10 -22.95 35.06 -69.43
CA ILE A 10 -22.00 35.38 -68.33
C ILE A 10 -22.72 35.58 -66.99
N LYS A 11 -24.05 35.81 -66.96
CA LYS A 11 -24.78 36.03 -65.70
C LYS A 11 -25.25 34.75 -64.99
N VAL A 12 -25.22 33.59 -65.65
CA VAL A 12 -25.59 32.29 -65.02
C VAL A 12 -24.41 31.62 -64.30
N ILE A 13 -23.16 32.01 -64.60
CA ILE A 13 -21.95 31.43 -63.95
C ILE A 13 -21.59 32.17 -62.64
N CYS A 14 -22.28 33.26 -62.30
CA CYS A 14 -21.96 34.10 -61.14
C CYS A 14 -22.97 33.99 -59.97
N GLU A 15 -23.75 32.90 -59.87
CA GLU A 15 -24.65 32.67 -58.72
C GLU A 15 -24.58 31.24 -58.14
N LYS A 16 -23.72 30.38 -58.70
CA LYS A 16 -23.42 29.04 -58.15
C LYS A 16 -21.97 28.85 -57.68
N LYS A 17 -21.23 29.94 -57.44
CA LYS A 17 -19.84 29.88 -56.94
C LYS A 17 -19.65 30.28 -55.47
N THR A 18 -20.72 30.59 -54.74
CA THR A 18 -20.68 30.93 -53.29
C THR A 18 -21.38 29.92 -52.38
N LYS A 19 -21.82 28.76 -52.90
CA LYS A 19 -22.39 27.68 -52.07
C LYS A 19 -21.47 26.46 -51.89
N TYR A 20 -20.49 26.24 -52.77
CA TYR A 20 -19.59 25.08 -52.68
C TYR A 20 -18.27 25.36 -51.93
N LEU A 21 -17.89 26.62 -51.73
CA LEU A 21 -16.67 27.00 -50.99
C LEU A 21 -16.90 27.15 -49.47
N VAL A 22 -18.13 27.41 -49.03
CA VAL A 22 -18.49 27.45 -47.60
C VAL A 22 -18.74 26.03 -47.06
N SER A 23 -19.22 25.11 -47.91
CA SER A 23 -19.47 23.71 -47.52
C SER A 23 -18.18 22.89 -47.34
N ILE A 24 -17.14 23.11 -48.16
CA ILE A 24 -15.85 22.43 -48.01
C ILE A 24 -15.08 22.97 -46.79
N ARG A 25 -15.22 24.26 -46.46
CA ARG A 25 -14.56 24.86 -45.29
C ARG A 25 -15.24 24.46 -43.97
N ILE A 26 -16.56 24.27 -43.95
CA ILE A 26 -17.30 23.70 -42.81
C ILE A 26 -17.05 22.18 -42.69
N ALA A 27 -16.95 21.44 -43.80
CA ALA A 27 -16.64 20.00 -43.75
C ALA A 27 -15.20 19.73 -43.29
N LEU A 28 -14.23 20.56 -43.70
CA LEU A 28 -12.83 20.44 -43.25
C LEU A 28 -12.66 20.92 -41.81
N PHE A 29 -13.40 21.95 -41.37
CA PHE A 29 -13.42 22.38 -39.97
C PHE A 29 -14.15 21.37 -39.07
N ALA A 30 -15.22 20.73 -39.55
CA ALA A 30 -15.92 19.65 -38.82
C ALA A 30 -15.12 18.33 -38.80
N LEU A 31 -14.28 18.05 -39.80
CA LEU A 31 -13.31 16.95 -39.74
C LEU A 31 -12.15 17.28 -38.81
N PHE A 32 -11.70 18.53 -38.75
CA PHE A 32 -10.66 18.98 -37.82
C PHE A 32 -11.17 19.02 -36.37
N GLU A 33 -12.41 19.48 -36.12
CA GLU A 33 -13.04 19.41 -34.80
C GLU A 33 -13.44 18.00 -34.38
N LYS A 34 -13.76 17.08 -35.30
CA LYS A 34 -13.94 15.65 -34.98
C LYS A 34 -12.59 14.96 -34.68
N PHE A 35 -11.50 15.37 -35.33
CA PHE A 35 -10.15 14.89 -35.02
C PHE A 35 -9.66 15.40 -33.66
N ILE A 36 -9.95 16.66 -33.32
CA ILE A 36 -9.63 17.24 -32.01
C ILE A 36 -10.55 16.68 -30.90
N ASN A 37 -11.87 16.52 -31.13
CA ASN A 37 -12.77 15.92 -30.13
C ASN A 37 -12.52 14.43 -29.88
N SER A 38 -12.05 13.67 -30.87
CA SER A 38 -11.59 12.28 -30.65
C SER A 38 -10.32 12.21 -29.80
N MET A 39 -9.54 13.29 -29.73
CA MET A 39 -8.37 13.41 -28.86
C MET A 39 -8.75 13.91 -27.44
N TYR A 40 -9.80 14.73 -27.32
CA TYR A 40 -10.25 15.27 -26.03
C TYR A 40 -11.19 14.35 -25.22
N VAL A 41 -11.91 13.42 -25.85
CA VAL A 41 -12.73 12.42 -25.10
C VAL A 41 -11.86 11.35 -24.42
N LEU A 42 -10.59 11.18 -24.84
CA LEU A 42 -9.60 10.37 -24.11
C LEU A 42 -8.90 11.13 -22.97
N GLN A 43 -9.06 12.46 -22.90
CA GLN A 43 -8.51 13.27 -21.81
C GLN A 43 -9.53 13.47 -20.67
N ALA A 44 -10.83 13.23 -20.91
CA ALA A 44 -11.89 13.38 -19.90
C ALA A 44 -12.36 12.05 -19.25
N PHE A 45 -11.84 10.90 -19.70
CA PHE A 45 -11.95 9.60 -19.01
C PHE A 45 -10.64 9.21 -18.30
N LYS A 46 -9.73 10.16 -18.10
CA LYS A 46 -8.51 9.98 -17.30
C LYS A 46 -8.67 10.38 -15.83
N ASP A 47 -9.87 10.77 -15.41
CA ASP A 47 -10.16 11.18 -14.02
C ASP A 47 -10.75 10.06 -13.14
N THR A 48 -10.89 8.84 -13.66
CA THR A 48 -11.12 7.63 -12.84
C THR A 48 -9.92 6.68 -12.82
N GLY A 49 -8.79 7.12 -13.41
CA GLY A 49 -7.54 6.36 -13.48
C GLY A 49 -6.48 6.77 -12.47
N LYS A 50 -6.74 7.74 -11.58
CA LYS A 50 -6.05 7.76 -10.29
C LYS A 50 -6.64 6.61 -9.47
N ALA A 51 -6.16 5.39 -9.74
CA ALA A 51 -5.82 4.53 -8.62
C ALA A 51 -5.09 5.43 -7.60
N PRO A 52 -5.33 5.31 -6.29
CA PRO A 52 -4.54 6.06 -5.31
C PRO A 52 -3.09 5.57 -5.42
N VAL A 53 -2.33 6.14 -6.35
CA VAL A 53 -0.92 5.86 -6.54
C VAL A 53 -0.23 6.69 -5.47
N GLU A 54 0.06 5.96 -4.40
CA GLU A 54 1.27 6.09 -3.61
C GLU A 54 1.34 7.40 -2.84
N ALA A 55 0.71 7.40 -1.65
CA ALA A 55 1.25 8.18 -0.55
C ALA A 55 2.76 7.96 -0.54
N GLU A 56 3.56 9.02 -0.66
CA GLU A 56 5.01 8.91 -0.58
C GLU A 56 5.35 8.04 0.63
N VAL A 57 5.79 6.82 0.33
CA VAL A 57 5.86 5.75 1.31
C VAL A 57 7.11 6.01 2.12
N ALA A 58 7.00 6.87 3.14
CA ALA A 58 8.10 7.16 4.04
C ALA A 58 8.63 5.83 4.58
N ILE A 59 9.89 5.53 4.23
CA ILE A 59 10.52 4.27 4.58
C ILE A 59 11.00 4.38 6.02
N HIS A 60 10.18 3.90 6.95
CA HIS A 60 10.53 3.86 8.36
C HIS A 60 11.35 2.61 8.69
N ARG A 61 12.22 2.75 9.69
CA ARG A 61 12.89 1.61 10.33
C ARG A 61 12.01 1.18 11.49
N ILE A 62 11.36 0.03 11.36
CA ILE A 62 10.41 -0.45 12.36
C ILE A 62 11.03 -1.63 13.09
N ARG A 63 10.93 -1.63 14.42
CA ARG A 63 11.30 -2.79 15.23
C ARG A 63 10.04 -3.37 15.88
N ILE A 64 9.82 -4.65 15.62
CA ILE A 64 8.76 -5.44 16.22
C ILE A 64 9.37 -6.22 17.38
N THR A 65 8.80 -6.08 18.55
CA THR A 65 9.17 -6.81 19.75
C THR A 65 8.10 -7.84 20.07
N LEU A 66 8.51 -9.09 20.21
CA LEU A 66 7.65 -10.20 20.65
C LEU A 66 8.06 -10.63 22.05
N THR A 67 7.11 -10.60 22.99
CA THR A 67 7.31 -11.05 24.36
C THR A 67 6.32 -12.15 24.69
N SER A 68 6.80 -13.27 25.25
CA SER A 68 5.92 -14.34 25.73
C SER A 68 6.61 -15.21 26.78
N ARG A 69 5.79 -15.93 27.54
CA ARG A 69 6.19 -17.00 28.46
C ARG A 69 6.36 -18.34 27.76
N ASN A 70 5.62 -18.57 26.68
CA ASN A 70 5.60 -19.84 25.95
C ASN A 70 6.55 -19.77 24.74
N VAL A 71 7.47 -20.74 24.62
CA VAL A 71 8.46 -20.77 23.53
C VAL A 71 7.82 -21.16 22.20
N LYS A 72 6.96 -22.19 22.21
CA LYS A 72 6.37 -22.79 21.00
C LYS A 72 5.48 -21.80 20.23
N SER A 73 4.56 -21.14 20.93
CA SER A 73 3.68 -20.14 20.32
C SER A 73 4.48 -18.96 19.76
N LEU A 74 5.50 -18.51 20.49
CA LEU A 74 6.30 -17.39 20.05
C LEU A 74 7.15 -17.74 18.81
N GLU A 75 7.73 -18.95 18.74
CA GLU A 75 8.44 -19.38 17.53
C GLU A 75 7.54 -19.53 16.31
N LYS A 76 6.30 -20.01 16.49
CA LYS A 76 5.28 -20.06 15.45
C LYS A 76 4.97 -18.64 14.92
N VAL A 77 4.61 -17.70 15.79
CA VAL A 77 4.31 -16.30 15.41
C VAL A 77 5.52 -15.65 14.73
N CYS A 78 6.72 -15.89 15.24
CA CYS A 78 7.94 -15.37 14.65
C CYS A 78 8.17 -15.90 13.22
N ALA A 79 7.94 -17.19 12.98
CA ALA A 79 8.05 -17.79 11.66
C ALA A 79 6.99 -17.25 10.70
N ASP A 80 5.75 -17.10 11.17
CA ASP A 80 4.63 -16.57 10.39
C ASP A 80 4.86 -15.11 9.98
N LEU A 81 5.38 -14.27 10.89
CA LEU A 81 5.73 -12.88 10.58
C LEU A 81 6.85 -12.78 9.52
N ILE A 82 7.87 -13.64 9.62
CA ILE A 82 8.96 -13.67 8.62
C ILE A 82 8.43 -14.14 7.27
N ARG A 83 7.54 -15.15 7.25
CA ARG A 83 6.89 -15.62 6.03
C ARG A 83 6.04 -14.53 5.38
N GLY A 84 5.15 -13.88 6.15
CA GLY A 84 4.29 -12.81 5.64
C GLY A 84 5.09 -11.59 5.15
N ALA A 85 6.22 -11.27 5.77
CA ALA A 85 7.10 -10.22 5.31
C ALA A 85 7.86 -10.58 4.01
N LYS A 86 8.22 -11.86 3.83
CA LYS A 86 8.82 -12.37 2.59
C LYS A 86 7.83 -12.42 1.43
N GLU A 87 6.58 -12.83 1.68
CA GLU A 87 5.51 -12.82 0.67
C GLU A 87 5.27 -11.42 0.10
N LYS A 88 5.35 -10.39 0.95
CA LYS A 88 5.26 -8.98 0.55
C LYS A 88 6.58 -8.37 0.05
N SER A 89 7.63 -9.18 -0.14
CA SER A 89 8.95 -8.75 -0.64
C SER A 89 9.61 -7.63 0.18
N LEU A 90 9.43 -7.61 1.51
CA LEU A 90 10.06 -6.64 2.40
C LEU A 90 11.48 -7.07 2.79
N LYS A 91 12.36 -6.08 3.05
CA LYS A 91 13.70 -6.34 3.58
C LYS A 91 13.61 -6.61 5.09
N VAL A 92 13.76 -7.89 5.46
CA VAL A 92 13.67 -8.37 6.85
C VAL A 92 15.06 -8.66 7.40
N LYS A 93 15.37 -8.11 8.58
CA LYS A 93 16.44 -8.67 9.40
C LYS A 93 15.85 -9.77 10.27
N GLY A 94 16.49 -10.94 10.24
CA GLY A 94 16.00 -12.15 10.90
C GLY A 94 15.75 -11.97 12.40
N PRO A 95 15.13 -12.97 13.05
CA PRO A 95 14.69 -12.83 14.42
C PRO A 95 15.88 -12.87 15.39
N VAL A 96 16.12 -11.75 16.06
CA VAL A 96 17.15 -11.63 17.09
C VAL A 96 16.59 -12.17 18.40
N ARG A 97 17.23 -13.21 18.92
CA ARG A 97 16.86 -13.82 20.21
C ARG A 97 17.54 -13.06 21.34
N MET A 98 16.75 -12.45 22.21
CA MET A 98 17.28 -11.87 23.44
C MET A 98 17.43 -12.95 24.51
N PRO A 99 18.39 -12.80 25.45
CA PRO A 99 18.54 -13.72 26.56
C PRO A 99 17.25 -13.80 27.39
N THR A 100 16.96 -15.00 27.87
CA THR A 100 15.73 -15.28 28.59
C THR A 100 15.83 -14.74 30.01
N LYS A 101 14.86 -13.90 30.39
CA LYS A 101 14.80 -13.38 31.75
C LYS A 101 14.13 -14.42 32.63
N THR A 102 14.84 -14.86 33.66
CA THR A 102 14.33 -15.80 34.64
C THR A 102 13.99 -15.04 35.93
N LEU A 103 12.71 -14.95 36.25
CA LEU A 103 12.24 -14.45 37.53
C LEU A 103 12.18 -15.62 38.51
N ARG A 104 12.84 -15.48 39.66
CA ARG A 104 12.88 -16.50 40.72
C ARG A 104 12.29 -15.91 41.98
N ILE A 105 11.31 -16.59 42.55
CA ILE A 105 10.77 -16.26 43.87
C ILE A 105 10.91 -17.50 44.72
N THR A 106 11.57 -17.35 45.88
CA THR A 106 11.73 -18.43 46.84
C THR A 106 11.01 -18.07 48.13
N THR A 107 9.99 -18.83 48.48
CA THR A 107 9.21 -18.64 49.70
C THR A 107 9.26 -19.90 50.57
N ARG A 108 9.01 -19.75 51.86
CA ARG A 108 8.72 -20.92 52.70
C ARG A 108 7.38 -21.52 52.27
N LYS A 109 7.28 -22.84 52.33
CA LYS A 109 6.01 -23.55 52.10
C LYS A 109 4.98 -23.24 53.19
N THR A 110 5.45 -23.19 54.44
CA THR A 110 4.60 -23.01 55.61
C THR A 110 4.22 -21.54 55.82
N PRO A 111 2.95 -21.23 56.15
CA PRO A 111 2.54 -19.87 56.51
C PRO A 111 2.91 -19.46 57.94
N CYS A 112 2.84 -20.38 58.91
CA CYS A 112 2.98 -20.10 60.35
C CYS A 112 4.36 -20.43 60.95
N GLY A 113 5.36 -20.73 60.13
CA GLY A 113 6.75 -20.88 60.57
C GLY A 113 7.12 -22.21 61.24
N GLU A 114 6.13 -22.96 61.75
CA GLU A 114 6.28 -24.26 62.40
C GLU A 114 6.54 -25.42 61.41
N GLY A 115 7.23 -26.47 61.85
CA GLY A 115 7.57 -27.63 61.03
C GLY A 115 8.92 -27.53 60.29
N SER A 116 9.13 -28.39 59.28
CA SER A 116 10.42 -28.52 58.61
C SER A 116 10.75 -27.32 57.70
N LYS A 117 12.04 -26.96 57.60
CA LYS A 117 12.54 -25.84 56.78
C LYS A 117 12.51 -26.18 55.29
N THR A 118 11.32 -26.26 54.72
CA THR A 118 11.09 -26.49 53.29
C THR A 118 10.84 -25.18 52.56
N TRP A 119 11.34 -25.11 51.32
CA TRP A 119 11.30 -23.92 50.47
C TRP A 119 10.70 -24.28 49.12
N ASP A 120 9.79 -23.45 48.64
CA ASP A 120 9.32 -23.49 47.25
C ASP A 120 10.17 -22.58 46.38
N ARG A 121 10.48 -23.06 45.17
CA ARG A 121 11.28 -22.33 44.18
C ARG A 121 10.44 -22.10 42.94
N PHE A 122 9.71 -21.01 42.92
CA PHE A 122 8.93 -20.61 41.74
C PHE A 122 9.85 -19.98 40.70
N GLN A 123 9.66 -20.35 39.44
CA GLN A 123 10.37 -19.79 38.31
C GLN A 123 9.38 -19.36 37.23
N MET A 124 9.53 -18.14 36.75
CA MET A 124 8.88 -17.69 35.51
C MET A 124 9.96 -17.30 34.50
N ARG A 125 9.83 -17.81 33.27
CA ARG A 125 10.71 -17.48 32.15
C ARG A 125 9.99 -16.56 31.18
N ILE A 126 10.65 -15.47 30.81
CA ILE A 126 10.17 -14.53 29.82
C ILE A 126 11.15 -14.56 28.64
N HIS A 127 10.61 -14.84 27.47
CA HIS A 127 11.35 -14.92 26.23
C HIS A 127 11.01 -13.71 25.37
N LYS A 128 12.04 -13.01 24.89
CA LYS A 128 11.91 -11.83 24.04
C LYS A 128 12.60 -12.07 22.71
N ARG A 129 11.95 -11.73 21.60
CA ARG A 129 12.59 -11.66 20.27
C ARG A 129 12.30 -10.33 19.60
N LEU A 130 13.22 -9.92 18.74
CA LEU A 130 13.16 -8.68 17.99
C LEU A 130 13.23 -9.00 16.50
N ILE A 131 12.41 -8.33 15.71
CA ILE A 131 12.43 -8.40 14.25
C ILE A 131 12.51 -6.97 13.74
N ASP A 132 13.52 -6.66 12.93
CA ASP A 132 13.65 -5.34 12.32
C ASP A 132 13.20 -5.40 10.86
N LEU A 133 12.34 -4.46 10.48
CA LEU A 133 11.78 -4.32 9.15
C LEU A 133 12.07 -2.92 8.58
N HIS A 134 12.31 -2.88 7.28
CA HIS A 134 12.41 -1.63 6.51
C HIS A 134 11.22 -1.55 5.57
N SER A 135 10.18 -0.83 5.98
CA SER A 135 8.90 -0.74 5.27
C SER A 135 8.05 0.41 5.81
N PRO A 136 7.03 0.86 5.09
CA PRO A 136 6.01 1.72 5.67
C PRO A 136 5.28 1.08 6.85
N SER A 137 4.76 1.91 7.75
CA SER A 137 4.03 1.48 8.94
C SER A 137 2.68 0.83 8.61
N GLU A 138 2.04 1.18 7.50
CA GLU A 138 0.74 0.65 7.09
C GLU A 138 0.78 -0.84 6.77
N ILE A 139 1.79 -1.28 5.99
CA ILE A 139 1.96 -2.68 5.63
C ILE A 139 2.27 -3.53 6.88
N VAL A 140 3.05 -3.00 7.83
CA VAL A 140 3.39 -3.71 9.07
C VAL A 140 2.15 -3.94 9.93
N LYS A 141 1.28 -2.93 10.08
CA LYS A 141 0.03 -3.05 10.85
C LYS A 141 -0.85 -4.18 10.32
N GLN A 142 -0.93 -4.34 9.00
CA GLN A 142 -1.69 -5.42 8.36
C GLN A 142 -1.08 -6.82 8.60
N ILE A 143 0.25 -6.94 8.68
CA ILE A 143 0.91 -8.23 8.95
C ILE A 143 0.71 -8.64 10.41
N THR A 144 0.81 -7.68 11.33
CA THR A 144 0.71 -7.94 12.77
C THR A 144 -0.70 -8.32 13.21
N SER A 145 -1.74 -7.84 12.53
CA SER A 145 -3.13 -8.15 12.90
C SER A 145 -3.55 -9.60 12.64
N ILE A 146 -2.95 -10.26 11.64
CA ILE A 146 -3.33 -11.61 11.21
C ILE A 146 -2.75 -12.71 12.14
N SER A 147 -1.69 -12.42 12.89
CA SER A 147 -0.88 -13.43 13.61
C SER A 147 -0.97 -13.36 15.13
N ILE A 148 -2.04 -12.80 15.69
CA ILE A 148 -2.21 -12.68 17.14
C ILE A 148 -2.58 -14.04 17.74
N GLU A 149 -1.56 -14.75 18.24
CA GLU A 149 -1.72 -15.98 19.03
C GLU A 149 -1.93 -15.62 20.52
N PRO A 150 -2.86 -16.26 21.24
CA PRO A 150 -3.10 -15.96 22.65
C PRO A 150 -1.86 -16.18 23.51
N GLY A 151 -1.47 -15.14 24.26
CA GLY A 151 -0.32 -15.19 25.18
C GLY A 151 1.02 -14.75 24.58
N VAL A 152 1.03 -14.20 23.36
CA VAL A 152 2.17 -13.46 22.80
C VAL A 152 1.80 -11.98 22.74
N GLU A 153 2.63 -11.14 23.35
CA GLU A 153 2.50 -9.68 23.31
C GLU A 153 3.39 -9.12 22.20
N VAL A 154 2.82 -8.24 21.37
CA VAL A 154 3.48 -7.65 20.20
C VAL A 154 3.53 -6.14 20.38
N GLU A 155 4.75 -5.58 20.40
CA GLU A 155 4.97 -4.14 20.43
C GLU A 155 5.63 -3.70 19.12
N VAL A 156 5.16 -2.61 18.54
CA VAL A 156 5.73 -2.01 17.32
C VAL A 156 6.34 -0.66 17.68
N THR A 157 7.63 -0.51 17.43
CA THR A 157 8.36 0.74 17.65
C THR A 157 8.85 1.29 16.31
N ILE A 158 8.58 2.57 16.05
CA ILE A 158 9.05 3.27 14.86
C ILE A 158 10.30 4.04 15.29
N ALA A 159 11.44 3.73 14.68
CA ALA A 159 12.64 4.54 14.81
C ALA A 159 12.57 5.60 13.70
N ASP A 160 11.90 6.71 14.01
CA ASP A 160 12.01 7.93 13.23
C ASP A 160 13.43 8.48 13.48
N ALA A 161 14.18 8.67 12.41
CA ALA A 161 15.54 9.18 12.45
C ALA A 161 15.56 10.65 12.86
#